data_AF-A0A1B6FLR6-F1
#
_entry.id   AF-A0A1B6FLR6-F1
#
_cell.length_a   1.000
_cell.length_b   1.000
_cell.length_c   1.000
_cell.angle_alpha   90.00
_cell.angle_beta   90.00
_cell.angle_gamma   90.00
#
_symmetry.space_group_name_H-M   'P 1'
#
loop_
_entity.id
_entity.type
_entity.pdbx_description
1 polymer ?
#
loop_
_entity_poly.entity_id
_entity_poly.type
_entity_poly.pdbx_seq_one_letter_code
_entity_poly.pdbx_strand_id
1 'polypeptide(L)'
;EGTRLLTGGDVLQLWHQQTPLISDEDCEGSGGGVTFEIGEDAMGSTPAPTLGQDEEERGWECVWRCVPATPVLHMAFSPDGTLFATAGRNDRLVKIWFENKHLLFPAKSMETHSLSFVNSSSTELNYNFVYISHPRAVTQLSWRKTSKYMPKGSVSNMLVTSCKDNICRVWVETVLPDDGLVNMHQFDPLAAQNPKFRT
;
A
#
# COMPACT_ATOMS: atom_id res chain seq x y z
N GLU A 1 7.50 0.46 1.11
CA GLU A 1 7.48 0.52 2.59
C GLU A 1 7.18 -0.84 3.23
N GLY A 2 6.51 -1.79 2.57
CA GLY A 2 6.41 -3.16 3.08
C GLY A 2 5.48 -3.35 4.28
N THR A 3 4.89 -2.26 4.77
CA THR A 3 3.95 -2.24 5.91
C THR A 3 2.52 -2.64 5.55
N ARG A 4 2.21 -2.82 4.26
CA ARG A 4 0.89 -3.22 3.77
C ARG A 4 0.98 -4.53 3.00
N LEU A 5 0.05 -5.43 3.29
CA LEU A 5 -0.08 -6.74 2.65
C LEU A 5 -1.49 -6.89 2.08
N LEU A 6 -1.58 -7.28 0.81
CA LEU A 6 -2.85 -7.61 0.15
C LEU A 6 -2.93 -9.11 -0.05
N THR A 7 -4.04 -9.68 0.41
CA THR A 7 -4.36 -11.10 0.24
C THR A 7 -5.69 -11.21 -0.50
N GLY A 8 -5.83 -12.21 -1.37
CA GLY A 8 -7.03 -12.34 -2.20
C GLY A 8 -7.28 -13.76 -2.68
N GLY A 9 -8.53 -13.98 -3.05
CA GLY A 9 -9.15 -15.25 -3.40
C GLY A 9 -10.65 -15.04 -3.35
N ASP A 10 -11.38 -15.89 -2.62
CA ASP A 10 -12.81 -15.69 -2.35
C ASP A 10 -13.09 -14.46 -1.47
N VAL A 11 -12.08 -14.02 -0.74
CA VAL A 11 -12.10 -12.82 0.09
C VAL A 11 -10.88 -11.99 -0.25
N LEU A 12 -11.07 -10.68 -0.36
CA LEU A 12 -10.00 -9.71 -0.54
C LEU A 12 -9.76 -8.99 0.79
N GLN A 13 -8.53 -9.01 1.30
CA GLN A 13 -8.18 -8.38 2.58
C GLN A 13 -6.89 -7.58 2.49
N LEU A 14 -6.91 -6.40 3.10
CA LEU A 14 -5.77 -5.55 3.31
C LEU A 14 -5.34 -5.66 4.77
N TRP A 15 -4.04 -5.85 4.96
CA TRP A 15 -3.41 -5.94 6.26
C TRP A 15 -2.35 -4.86 6.41
N HIS A 16 -2.23 -4.32 7.62
CA HIS A 16 -1.23 -3.33 7.98
C HIS A 16 -0.37 -3.87 9.12
N GLN A 17 0.93 -3.63 9.06
CA GLN A 17 1.84 -3.98 10.14
C GLN A 17 1.85 -2.84 11.16
N GLN A 18 1.43 -3.14 12.40
CA GLN A 18 1.55 -2.17 13.48
C GLN A 18 3.03 -1.89 13.73
N THR A 19 3.43 -0.64 13.54
CA THR A 19 4.78 -0.16 13.89
C THR A 19 4.64 0.58 15.21
N PRO A 20 5.37 0.20 16.28
CA PRO A 20 5.31 0.94 17.52
C PRO A 20 5.72 2.39 17.26
N LEU A 21 4.91 3.34 17.73
CA LEU A 21 5.33 4.73 17.83
C LEU A 21 6.45 4.76 18.87
N ILE A 22 7.71 4.79 18.41
CA ILE A 22 8.78 5.25 19.29
C ILE A 22 8.50 6.74 19.47
N SER A 23 7.88 7.10 20.59
CA SER A 23 7.87 8.47 21.07
C SER A 23 9.31 8.86 21.38
N ASP A 24 9.85 9.82 20.65
CA ASP A 24 11.22 10.35 20.76
C ASP A 24 11.52 11.05 22.12
N GLU A 25 10.78 10.79 23.19
CA GLU A 25 10.95 11.49 24.48
C GLU A 25 11.67 10.69 25.58
N ASP A 26 11.99 9.40 25.39
CA ASP A 26 12.74 8.64 26.40
C ASP A 26 13.80 7.72 25.79
N CYS A 27 15.02 8.23 25.55
CA CYS A 27 16.27 7.44 25.61
C CYS A 27 17.53 8.32 25.43
N GLU A 28 17.83 9.16 26.42
CA GLU A 28 19.24 9.29 26.81
C GLU A 28 19.62 7.97 27.52
N GLY A 29 20.41 7.15 26.83
CA GLY A 29 21.18 6.07 27.45
C GLY A 29 20.59 4.67 27.32
N SER A 30 20.75 4.06 26.15
CA SER A 30 21.43 2.77 26.02
C SER A 30 21.52 2.41 24.53
N GLY A 31 22.66 2.71 23.92
CA GLY A 31 22.95 2.28 22.56
C GLY A 31 22.99 0.76 22.50
N GLY A 32 21.95 0.15 21.92
CA GLY A 32 21.94 -1.24 21.49
C GLY A 32 22.91 -1.45 20.33
N GLY A 33 24.21 -1.31 20.61
CA GLY A 33 25.29 -1.69 19.73
C GLY A 33 25.37 -3.21 19.67
N VAL A 34 25.22 -3.77 18.47
CA VAL A 34 25.39 -5.20 18.22
C VAL A 34 26.88 -5.54 18.40
N THR A 35 27.25 -6.18 19.52
CA THR A 35 28.63 -6.66 19.74
C THR A 35 28.75 -8.11 19.31
N PHE A 36 29.62 -8.38 18.34
CA PHE A 36 30.04 -9.73 17.99
C PHE A 36 31.32 -10.06 18.74
N GLU A 37 31.32 -11.13 19.54
CA GLU A 37 32.55 -11.73 20.07
C GLU A 37 32.75 -13.12 19.44
N ILE A 38 33.92 -13.31 18.82
CA ILE A 38 34.45 -14.59 18.35
C ILE A 38 35.63 -14.92 19.28
N GLY A 39 35.56 -16.04 20.00
CA GLY A 39 36.68 -16.57 20.78
C GLY A 39 36.28 -17.69 21.75
N GLU A 40 37.07 -18.77 21.74
CA GLU A 40 36.90 -20.03 22.48
C GLU A 40 37.03 -19.91 24.02
N ASP A 41 36.36 -20.85 24.70
CA ASP A 41 36.58 -21.36 26.06
C ASP A 41 36.47 -20.43 27.29
N ALA A 42 35.29 -20.47 27.96
CA ALA A 42 35.22 -20.43 29.43
C ALA A 42 33.88 -20.97 29.98
N MET A 43 33.94 -22.09 30.69
CA MET A 43 32.86 -22.62 31.50
C MET A 43 32.55 -21.73 32.71
N GLY A 44 31.26 -21.52 32.97
CA GLY A 44 30.73 -21.39 34.34
C GLY A 44 30.24 -20.01 34.76
N SER A 45 28.94 -19.74 34.58
CA SER A 45 27.99 -19.43 35.67
C SER A 45 26.70 -18.87 35.06
N THR A 46 25.59 -19.55 35.30
CA THR A 46 24.23 -19.11 34.96
C THR A 46 23.80 -17.90 35.79
N PRO A 47 23.27 -16.83 35.19
CA PRO A 47 22.13 -16.12 35.73
C PRO A 47 20.84 -16.69 35.12
N ALA A 48 19.84 -16.89 35.96
CA ALA A 48 18.52 -17.38 35.59
C ALA A 48 17.90 -16.57 34.43
N PRO A 49 17.14 -17.20 33.50
CA PRO A 49 16.38 -16.44 32.52
C PRO A 49 15.26 -15.70 33.26
N THR A 50 15.43 -14.40 33.45
CA THR A 50 14.35 -13.49 33.80
C THR A 50 13.26 -13.59 32.74
N LEU A 51 12.09 -14.04 33.19
CA LEU A 51 10.84 -14.10 32.45
C LEU A 51 10.53 -12.78 31.72
N GLY A 52 10.18 -12.91 30.44
CA GLY A 52 9.26 -12.04 29.71
C GLY A 52 9.62 -10.55 29.68
N GLN A 53 10.52 -10.16 28.79
CA GLN A 53 10.29 -8.91 28.08
C GLN A 53 9.47 -9.28 26.86
N ASP A 54 8.22 -8.85 26.88
CA ASP A 54 7.30 -8.92 25.77
C ASP A 54 8.00 -8.38 24.52
N GLU A 55 8.45 -9.29 23.65
CA GLU A 55 8.44 -8.98 22.23
C GLU A 55 6.97 -8.72 21.92
N GLU A 56 6.52 -7.47 22.05
CA GLU A 56 5.24 -7.03 21.53
C GLU A 56 5.25 -7.45 20.06
N GLU A 57 4.62 -8.59 19.79
CA GLU A 57 4.58 -9.21 18.48
C GLU A 57 4.13 -8.11 17.53
N ARG A 58 4.98 -7.78 16.55
CA ARG A 58 4.67 -6.83 15.49
C ARG A 58 3.47 -7.36 14.72
N GLY A 59 2.28 -7.04 15.22
CA GLY A 59 1.03 -7.66 14.82
C GLY A 59 0.63 -7.18 13.44
N TRP A 60 0.12 -8.11 12.63
CA TRP A 60 -0.60 -7.76 11.42
C TRP A 60 -2.07 -7.57 11.76
N GLU A 61 -2.60 -6.38 11.50
CA GLU A 61 -4.02 -6.07 11.66
C GLU A 61 -4.72 -6.07 10.29
N CYS A 62 -5.89 -6.70 10.22
CA CYS A 62 -6.72 -6.62 9.03
C CYS A 62 -7.49 -5.29 9.07
N VAL A 63 -7.07 -4.35 8.22
CA VAL A 63 -7.60 -2.97 8.21
C VAL A 63 -8.74 -2.77 7.21
N TRP A 64 -8.86 -3.66 6.23
CA TRP A 64 -9.98 -3.65 5.28
C TRP A 64 -10.24 -5.03 4.70
N ARG A 65 -11.50 -5.33 4.43
CA ARG A 65 -11.96 -6.62 3.88
C ARG A 65 -13.20 -6.43 3.02
N CYS A 66 -13.27 -7.15 1.91
CA CYS A 66 -14.50 -7.29 1.13
C CYS A 66 -14.60 -8.68 0.48
N VAL A 67 -15.82 -9.05 0.06
CA VAL A 67 -16.07 -10.28 -0.71
C VAL A 67 -16.28 -9.88 -2.18
N PRO A 68 -15.31 -10.15 -3.08
CA PRO A 68 -15.46 -9.88 -4.50
C PRO A 68 -16.50 -10.81 -5.14
N ALA A 69 -17.12 -10.37 -6.24
CA ALA A 69 -18.10 -11.17 -6.97
C ALA A 69 -17.51 -12.43 -7.63
N THR A 70 -16.21 -12.39 -7.92
CA THR A 70 -15.42 -13.48 -8.49
C THR A 70 -14.15 -13.66 -7.66
N PRO A 71 -13.69 -14.91 -7.43
CA PRO A 71 -12.45 -15.13 -6.71
C PRO A 71 -11.28 -14.46 -7.44
N VAL A 72 -10.54 -13.65 -6.69
CA VAL A 72 -9.48 -12.82 -7.25
C VAL A 72 -8.26 -13.68 -7.58
N LEU A 73 -7.80 -13.59 -8.83
CA LEU A 73 -6.67 -14.38 -9.34
C LEU A 73 -5.41 -13.52 -9.54
N HIS A 74 -5.59 -12.29 -10.00
CA HIS A 74 -4.50 -11.33 -10.21
C HIS A 74 -4.68 -10.15 -9.29
N MET A 75 -3.62 -9.76 -8.59
CA MET A 75 -3.60 -8.57 -7.75
C MET A 75 -2.23 -7.92 -7.74
N ALA A 76 -2.19 -6.59 -7.69
CA ALA A 76 -0.96 -5.85 -7.48
C ALA A 76 -1.23 -4.43 -6.96
N PHE A 77 -0.41 -3.95 -6.03
CA PHE A 77 -0.34 -2.54 -5.67
C PHE A 77 0.36 -1.71 -6.75
N SER A 78 -0.07 -0.46 -6.90
CA SER A 78 0.73 0.55 -7.58
C SER A 78 2.03 0.81 -6.81
N PRO A 79 3.09 1.33 -7.47
CA PRO A 79 4.38 1.54 -6.82
C PRO A 79 4.34 2.54 -5.66
N ASP A 80 3.48 3.55 -5.75
CA ASP A 80 3.24 4.54 -4.71
C ASP A 80 2.29 4.02 -3.59
N GLY A 81 1.62 2.90 -3.85
CA GLY A 81 0.65 2.27 -2.97
C GLY A 81 -0.63 3.06 -2.75
N THR A 82 -0.97 4.01 -3.65
CA THR A 82 -2.24 4.74 -3.60
C THR A 82 -3.38 3.93 -4.23
N LEU A 83 -3.05 3.06 -5.18
CA LEU A 83 -3.97 2.20 -5.90
C LEU A 83 -3.60 0.72 -5.73
N PHE A 84 -4.58 -0.15 -5.97
CA PHE A 84 -4.30 -1.55 -6.30
C PHE A 84 -5.28 -2.08 -7.35
N ALA A 85 -4.82 -3.00 -8.18
CA ALA A 85 -5.62 -3.63 -9.22
C ALA A 85 -5.96 -5.06 -8.82
N THR A 86 -7.17 -5.51 -9.15
CA THR A 86 -7.59 -6.90 -9.00
C THR A 86 -8.36 -7.40 -10.21
N ALA A 87 -8.16 -8.65 -10.60
CA ALA A 87 -8.98 -9.32 -11.61
C ALA A 87 -9.24 -10.79 -11.22
N GLY A 88 -10.46 -11.26 -11.48
CA GLY A 88 -10.85 -12.64 -11.26
C GLY A 88 -10.47 -13.57 -12.41
N ARG A 89 -10.68 -14.87 -12.22
CA ARG A 89 -10.42 -15.87 -13.25
C ARG A 89 -11.38 -15.70 -14.43
N ASN A 90 -10.82 -15.58 -15.64
CA ASN A 90 -11.57 -15.38 -16.89
C ASN A 90 -12.39 -14.07 -16.95
N ASP A 91 -12.15 -13.14 -16.03
CA ASP A 91 -12.83 -11.85 -16.04
C ASP A 91 -12.30 -10.94 -17.15
N ARG A 92 -13.22 -10.18 -17.73
CA ARG A 92 -12.92 -9.15 -18.74
C ARG A 92 -12.81 -7.76 -18.12
N LEU A 93 -13.01 -7.66 -16.81
CA LEU A 93 -13.00 -6.43 -16.05
C LEU A 93 -11.85 -6.50 -15.05
N VAL A 94 -11.09 -5.42 -14.96
CA VAL A 94 -10.14 -5.21 -13.87
C VAL A 94 -10.73 -4.14 -12.96
N LYS A 95 -10.75 -4.39 -11.66
CA LYS A 95 -11.08 -3.38 -10.66
C LYS A 95 -9.82 -2.63 -10.28
N ILE A 96 -9.87 -1.32 -10.36
CA ILE A 96 -8.83 -0.43 -9.81
C ILE A 96 -9.41 0.17 -8.54
N TRP A 97 -8.81 -0.18 -7.42
CA TRP A 97 -9.22 0.24 -6.10
C TRP A 97 -8.40 1.43 -5.65
N PHE A 98 -9.06 2.37 -4.99
CA PHE A 98 -8.47 3.57 -4.42
C PHE A 98 -9.12 3.84 -3.07
N GLU A 99 -8.34 4.40 -2.15
CA GLU A 99 -8.85 4.80 -0.86
C GLU A 99 -9.89 5.89 -1.06
N ASN A 100 -11.11 5.66 -0.57
CA ASN A 100 -12.15 6.67 -0.48
C ASN A 100 -11.79 7.57 0.69
N LYS A 101 -10.81 8.44 0.48
CA LYS A 101 -10.60 9.59 1.34
C LYS A 101 -11.89 10.35 1.25
N HIS A 102 -12.68 10.33 2.33
CA HIS A 102 -13.80 11.24 2.51
C HIS A 102 -13.21 12.64 2.62
N LEU A 103 -12.70 13.16 1.50
CA LEU A 103 -12.44 14.56 1.30
C LEU A 103 -13.79 15.19 1.63
N LEU A 104 -13.76 16.05 2.63
CA LEU A 104 -14.85 16.80 3.22
C LEU A 104 -15.51 17.72 2.18
N PHE A 105 -15.95 17.18 1.05
CA PHE A 105 -16.89 17.82 0.16
C PHE A 105 -18.26 17.53 0.76
N PRO A 106 -18.96 18.52 1.32
CA PRO A 106 -20.39 18.38 1.57
C PRO A 106 -21.08 18.39 0.21
N ALA A 107 -20.96 17.29 -0.54
CA ALA A 107 -21.77 17.03 -1.70
C ALA A 107 -23.19 16.78 -1.19
N LYS A 108 -23.96 17.86 -1.08
CA LYS A 108 -25.42 17.80 -1.05
C LYS A 108 -25.87 16.85 -2.17
N SER A 109 -26.85 16.02 -1.83
CA SER A 109 -27.63 15.11 -2.69
C SER A 109 -26.86 13.94 -3.32
N MET A 110 -27.01 12.74 -2.76
CA MET A 110 -28.09 11.83 -3.17
C MET A 110 -28.23 10.71 -2.13
N GLU A 111 -29.47 10.46 -1.71
CA GLU A 111 -29.85 9.53 -0.66
C GLU A 111 -29.52 8.07 -1.03
N THR A 112 -28.68 7.41 -0.22
CA THR A 112 -28.86 5.99 0.12
C THR A 112 -28.14 5.70 1.44
N HIS A 113 -28.94 5.38 2.44
CA HIS A 113 -28.64 5.02 3.83
C HIS A 113 -27.32 4.28 4.11
N SER A 114 -26.49 4.89 4.95
CA SER A 114 -25.88 4.20 6.11
C SER A 114 -25.46 5.25 7.14
N LEU A 115 -26.33 5.47 8.11
CA LEU A 115 -26.07 6.27 9.30
C LEU A 115 -25.03 5.56 10.17
N SER A 116 -23.85 6.13 10.30
CA SER A 116 -22.96 5.88 11.45
C SER A 116 -22.25 7.18 11.86
N PHE A 117 -23.05 8.12 12.40
CA PHE A 117 -22.51 9.04 13.40
C PHE A 117 -22.30 8.23 14.68
N VAL A 118 -21.04 7.99 15.06
CA VAL A 118 -20.50 7.94 16.45
C VAL A 118 -19.13 7.23 16.45
N ASN A 119 -18.16 7.88 17.10
CA ASN A 119 -16.84 7.45 17.58
C ASN A 119 -15.59 7.56 16.69
N SER A 120 -14.81 8.60 17.01
CA SER A 120 -13.38 8.72 16.74
C SER A 120 -12.57 7.69 17.56
N SER A 121 -12.23 6.54 16.99
CA SER A 121 -11.14 5.67 17.50
C SER A 121 -10.58 4.62 16.51
N SER A 122 -10.98 4.63 15.24
CA SER A 122 -10.30 3.88 14.18
C SER A 122 -10.71 4.51 12.85
N THR A 123 -9.77 5.08 12.11
CA THR A 123 -10.05 5.48 10.72
C THR A 123 -10.31 4.20 9.94
N GLU A 124 -11.56 3.78 9.84
CA GLU A 124 -11.96 2.65 9.00
C GLU A 124 -11.55 2.97 7.57
N LEU A 125 -10.53 2.29 7.06
CA LEU A 125 -10.10 2.45 5.68
C LEU A 125 -11.24 2.01 4.78
N ASN A 126 -11.78 2.94 4.00
CA ASN A 126 -12.79 2.64 3.01
C ASN A 126 -12.15 2.68 1.62
N TYR A 127 -12.39 1.65 0.81
CA TYR A 127 -11.90 1.59 -0.56
C TYR A 127 -13.07 1.60 -1.54
N ASN A 128 -12.98 2.46 -2.54
CA ASN A 128 -13.86 2.47 -3.69
C ASN A 128 -13.10 1.90 -4.90
N PHE A 129 -13.81 1.60 -5.99
CA PHE A 129 -13.20 1.05 -7.19
C PHE A 129 -13.87 1.55 -8.47
N VAL A 130 -13.08 1.58 -9.54
CA VAL A 130 -13.54 1.74 -10.92
C VAL A 130 -13.21 0.50 -11.74
N TYR A 131 -13.99 0.26 -12.79
CA TYR A 131 -13.71 -0.82 -13.74
C TYR A 131 -12.99 -0.29 -14.97
N ILE A 132 -11.99 -1.05 -15.41
CA ILE A 132 -11.45 -0.94 -16.77
C ILE A 132 -11.83 -2.22 -17.54
N SER A 133 -12.39 -2.04 -18.74
CA SER A 133 -13.02 -3.11 -19.50
C SER A 133 -12.14 -3.63 -20.63
N HIS A 134 -12.22 -4.94 -20.91
CA HIS A 134 -11.50 -5.61 -22.00
C HIS A 134 -12.48 -6.45 -22.86
N PRO A 135 -12.16 -6.70 -24.15
CA PRO A 135 -13.03 -7.51 -25.01
C PRO A 135 -12.96 -9.03 -24.73
N ARG A 136 -11.87 -9.46 -24.07
CA ARG A 136 -11.62 -10.85 -23.66
C ARG A 136 -11.06 -10.86 -22.24
N ALA A 137 -10.87 -12.07 -21.70
CA ALA A 137 -10.38 -12.23 -20.33
C ALA A 137 -8.98 -11.64 -20.17
N VAL A 138 -8.77 -10.94 -19.07
CA VAL A 138 -7.46 -10.45 -18.64
C VAL A 138 -6.62 -11.64 -18.21
N THR A 139 -5.35 -11.65 -18.59
CA THR A 139 -4.40 -12.72 -18.28
C THR A 139 -3.29 -12.27 -17.35
N GLN A 140 -2.93 -10.99 -17.37
CA GLN A 140 -1.90 -10.42 -16.49
C GLN A 140 -2.14 -8.93 -16.23
N LEU A 141 -1.63 -8.48 -15.08
CA LEU A 141 -1.61 -7.09 -14.63
C LEU A 141 -0.18 -6.73 -14.24
N SER A 142 0.34 -5.60 -14.72
CA SER A 142 1.67 -5.10 -14.32
C SER A 142 1.70 -3.59 -14.23
N TRP A 143 1.94 -3.06 -13.04
CA TRP A 143 2.14 -1.63 -12.86
C TRP A 143 3.52 -1.19 -13.39
N ARG A 144 3.60 0.03 -13.93
CA ARG A 144 4.88 0.68 -14.26
C ARG A 144 5.66 0.89 -12.98
N LYS A 145 6.88 0.36 -12.90
CA LYS A 145 7.79 0.67 -11.78
C LYS A 145 8.34 2.09 -11.95
N THR A 146 8.39 2.83 -10.85
CA THR A 146 9.04 4.13 -10.78
C THR A 146 10.34 4.00 -9.98
N SER A 147 11.27 4.95 -10.17
CA SER A 147 12.52 4.99 -9.39
C SER A 147 12.22 5.14 -7.90
N LYS A 148 13.02 4.50 -7.04
CA LYS A 148 12.93 4.68 -5.58
C LYS A 148 13.14 6.12 -5.11
N TYR A 149 13.74 6.93 -5.98
CA TYR A 149 14.02 8.34 -5.73
C TYR A 149 12.92 9.28 -6.26
N MET A 150 11.89 8.73 -6.91
CA MET A 150 10.74 9.52 -7.35
C MET A 150 9.80 9.73 -6.15
N PRO A 151 9.48 10.97 -5.76
CA PRO A 151 8.51 11.24 -4.71
C PRO A 151 7.14 10.66 -5.06
N LYS A 152 6.41 10.22 -4.03
CA LYS A 152 5.03 9.75 -4.17
C LYS A 152 4.18 10.88 -4.77
N GLY A 153 3.38 10.56 -5.77
CA GLY A 153 2.52 11.54 -6.45
C GLY A 153 3.24 12.46 -7.45
N SER A 154 4.55 12.35 -7.69
CA SER A 154 5.23 13.13 -8.75
C SER A 154 5.00 12.56 -10.15
N VAL A 155 4.56 11.31 -10.25
CA VAL A 155 4.35 10.60 -11.51
C VAL A 155 3.05 9.82 -11.43
N SER A 156 2.19 9.98 -12.44
CA SER A 156 0.91 9.27 -12.50
C SER A 156 1.10 7.76 -12.52
N ASN A 157 0.20 7.02 -11.89
CA ASN A 157 0.22 5.58 -11.98
C ASN A 157 -0.10 5.11 -13.41
N MET A 158 0.62 4.08 -13.84
CA MET A 158 0.41 3.43 -15.14
C MET A 158 0.30 1.93 -14.97
N LEU A 159 -0.69 1.33 -15.60
CA LEU A 159 -0.96 -0.11 -15.55
C LEU A 159 -0.93 -0.68 -16.97
N VAL A 160 -0.18 -1.74 -17.16
CA VAL A 160 -0.27 -2.59 -18.36
C VAL A 160 -1.13 -3.80 -18.03
N THR A 161 -2.09 -4.08 -18.90
CA THR A 161 -2.93 -5.28 -18.82
C THR A 161 -2.75 -6.14 -20.07
N SER A 162 -2.55 -7.44 -19.89
CA SER A 162 -2.53 -8.41 -20.98
C SER A 162 -3.88 -9.11 -21.08
N CYS A 163 -4.32 -9.38 -22.30
CA CYS A 163 -5.66 -9.88 -22.57
C CYS A 163 -5.59 -11.07 -23.54
N LYS A 164 -6.55 -12.00 -23.43
CA LYS A 164 -6.68 -13.18 -24.32
C LYS A 164 -6.99 -12.82 -25.79
N ASP A 165 -7.23 -11.54 -26.09
CA ASP A 165 -7.30 -11.05 -27.47
C ASP A 165 -5.90 -10.82 -28.10
N ASN A 166 -4.83 -11.19 -27.39
CA ASN A 166 -3.43 -10.99 -27.75
C ASN A 166 -3.00 -9.51 -27.81
N ILE A 167 -3.77 -8.62 -27.18
CA ILE A 167 -3.48 -7.19 -27.14
C ILE A 167 -3.21 -6.77 -25.69
N CYS A 168 -2.02 -6.19 -25.47
CA CYS A 168 -1.74 -5.47 -24.24
C CYS A 168 -2.29 -4.05 -24.31
N ARG A 169 -2.84 -3.55 -23.19
CA ARG A 169 -3.37 -2.19 -23.07
C ARG A 169 -2.64 -1.44 -21.97
N VAL A 170 -2.42 -0.14 -22.18
CA VAL A 170 -1.82 0.75 -21.19
C VAL A 170 -2.91 1.69 -20.68
N TRP A 171 -3.02 1.77 -19.36
CA TRP A 171 -3.95 2.63 -18.63
C TRP A 171 -3.13 3.64 -17.83
N VAL A 172 -3.54 4.89 -17.85
CA VAL A 172 -2.89 5.98 -17.13
C VAL A 172 -3.90 6.58 -16.16
N GLU A 173 -3.50 6.75 -14.92
CA GLU A 173 -4.27 7.49 -13.92
C GLU A 173 -4.53 8.92 -14.40
N THR A 174 -5.79 9.36 -14.30
CA THR A 174 -6.15 10.75 -14.59
C THR A 174 -5.87 11.57 -13.34
N VAL A 175 -4.98 12.55 -13.45
CA VAL A 175 -4.65 13.47 -12.36
C VAL A 175 -5.46 14.74 -12.56
N LEU A 176 -6.28 15.09 -11.57
CA LEU A 176 -7.06 16.32 -11.61
C LEU A 176 -6.15 17.54 -11.35
N PRO A 177 -6.48 18.73 -11.89
CA PRO A 177 -5.66 19.93 -11.70
C PRO A 177 -5.43 20.30 -10.23
N ASP A 178 -6.43 20.11 -9.37
CA ASP A 178 -6.37 20.43 -7.93
C ASP A 178 -5.64 19.35 -7.10
N ASP A 179 -5.56 18.13 -7.62
CA ASP A 179 -4.77 17.00 -7.07
C ASP A 179 -3.38 16.90 -7.74
N GLY A 180 -2.97 17.98 -8.43
CA GLY A 180 -1.83 18.00 -9.37
C GLY A 180 -0.59 17.25 -8.88
N LEU A 181 0.07 16.55 -9.81
CA LEU A 181 1.31 15.81 -9.53
C LEU A 181 2.29 16.71 -8.76
N VAL A 182 2.85 16.19 -7.68
CA VAL A 182 3.82 16.93 -6.86
C VAL A 182 5.00 17.30 -7.75
N ASN A 183 5.19 18.60 -7.99
CA ASN A 183 6.19 19.07 -8.93
C ASN A 183 7.60 18.89 -8.34
N MET A 184 8.40 18.03 -8.97
CA MET A 184 9.78 17.78 -8.55
C MET A 184 10.61 19.06 -8.44
N HIS A 185 10.38 20.05 -9.32
CA HIS A 185 11.10 21.32 -9.29
C HIS A 185 10.81 22.18 -8.06
N GLN A 186 9.64 21.99 -7.43
CA GLN A 186 9.27 22.70 -6.21
C GLN A 186 9.82 22.00 -4.96
N PHE A 187 9.99 20.67 -5.01
CA PHE A 187 10.47 19.88 -3.87
C PHE A 187 12.00 19.79 -3.83
N ASP A 188 12.65 19.55 -4.98
CA ASP A 188 14.10 19.49 -5.10
C ASP A 188 14.55 19.85 -6.55
N PRO A 189 14.89 21.13 -6.81
CA PRO A 189 15.29 21.58 -8.14
C PRO A 189 16.61 20.96 -8.64
N LEU A 190 17.47 20.45 -7.74
CA LEU A 190 18.72 19.79 -8.10
C LEU A 190 18.47 18.33 -8.52
N ALA A 191 17.57 17.62 -7.83
CA ALA A 191 17.14 16.28 -8.23
C ALA A 191 16.37 16.29 -9.55
N ALA A 192 15.57 17.33 -9.81
CA ALA A 192 14.81 17.47 -11.05
C ALA A 192 15.68 17.58 -12.33
N GLN A 193 16.92 18.06 -12.19
CA GLN A 193 17.88 18.14 -13.31
C GLN A 193 18.67 16.85 -13.52
N ASN A 194 18.59 15.89 -12.59
CA ASN A 194 19.44 14.73 -12.61
C ASN A 194 18.85 13.62 -13.51
N PRO A 195 19.60 13.13 -14.53
CA PRO A 195 19.11 12.12 -15.46
C PRO A 195 18.63 10.82 -14.81
N LYS A 196 19.13 10.49 -13.61
CA LYS A 196 18.71 9.31 -12.83
C LYS A 196 17.26 9.37 -12.31
N PHE A 197 16.65 10.56 -12.32
CA PHE A 197 15.30 10.83 -11.84
C PHE A 197 14.29 11.01 -12.97
N ARG A 198 14.74 10.96 -14.24
CA ARG A 198 13.85 10.86 -15.40
C ARG A 198 13.49 9.38 -15.59
N THR A 199 12.19 9.08 -15.64
CA THR A 199 11.67 7.74 -15.98
C THR A 199 11.24 7.72 -17.43
#